data_AF-A0A3B5ALM6-F1
#
_entry.id   AF-A0A3B5ALM6-F1
#
_cell.length_a   1.000
_cell.length_b   1.000
_cell.length_c   1.000
_cell.angle_alpha   90.00
_cell.angle_beta   90.00
_cell.angle_gamma   90.00
#
_symmetry.space_group_name_H-M   'P 1'
#
loop_
_entity.id
_entity.type
_entity.pdbx_description
1 polymer ?
#
loop_
_entity_poly.entity_id
_entity_poly.type
_entity_poly.pdbx_seq_one_letter_code
_entity_poly.pdbx_strand_id
1 'polypeptide(L)'
;MRQMSPAAAVGRILCSSVKVRSPSSILMTHVFVYGTLKKGQPNYFRMLDAANGKSEFLGSALTVEKFPLVIAGKYGIPFMLNIPGQGHRVHGEIYRVDDQMLKFLDDFESVPTMYQRVGVKLEVKEWVGGGEAAPSPGSITEAFVYNTTTYQPDWPSLRCFDSYDAFGDHGFKYTYREERD
;
A
#
# COMPACT_ATOMS: atom_id res chain seq x y z
N MET A 1 -40.80 46.66 -53.91
CA MET A 1 -40.11 46.98 -52.63
C MET A 1 -40.94 46.44 -51.48
N ARG A 2 -40.29 45.72 -50.56
CA ARG A 2 -40.69 45.37 -49.18
C ARG A 2 -41.91 44.44 -48.95
N GLN A 3 -41.62 43.23 -48.45
CA GLN A 3 -41.88 42.72 -47.07
C GLN A 3 -43.21 43.15 -46.41
N MET A 4 -43.98 42.28 -45.72
CA MET A 4 -43.62 41.33 -44.65
C MET A 4 -44.78 40.34 -44.36
N SER A 5 -44.49 39.06 -44.05
CA SER A 5 -45.42 38.07 -43.46
C SER A 5 -45.16 37.90 -41.95
N PRO A 6 -46.13 37.40 -41.15
CA PRO A 6 -46.01 37.32 -39.69
C PRO A 6 -45.24 36.06 -39.24
N ALA A 7 -44.43 36.22 -38.19
CA ALA A 7 -43.64 35.17 -37.57
C ALA A 7 -44.51 34.26 -36.69
N ALA A 8 -44.38 32.94 -36.89
CA ALA A 8 -44.92 31.91 -36.01
C ALA A 8 -43.97 31.68 -34.81
N ALA A 9 -44.50 31.72 -33.59
CA ALA A 9 -43.79 31.35 -32.39
C ALA A 9 -43.88 29.82 -32.18
N VAL A 10 -42.74 29.13 -32.25
CA VAL A 10 -42.62 27.72 -31.85
C VAL A 10 -41.87 27.67 -30.52
N GLY A 11 -42.57 27.19 -29.49
CA GLY A 11 -42.04 27.02 -28.14
C GLY A 11 -40.86 26.04 -28.10
N ARG A 12 -39.76 26.45 -27.47
CA ARG A 12 -38.65 25.55 -27.13
C ARG A 12 -38.92 24.93 -25.77
N ILE A 13 -39.17 23.62 -25.76
CA ILE A 13 -39.13 22.81 -24.53
C ILE A 13 -37.65 22.69 -24.13
N LEU A 14 -37.29 23.30 -23.00
CA LEU A 14 -35.97 23.16 -22.41
C LEU A 14 -35.88 21.78 -21.75
N CYS A 15 -35.30 20.80 -22.46
CA CYS A 15 -34.96 19.52 -21.85
C CYS A 15 -33.72 19.74 -20.97
N SER A 16 -33.92 19.90 -19.66
CA SER A 16 -32.83 19.94 -18.70
C SER A 16 -32.09 18.60 -18.71
N SER A 17 -30.85 18.63 -19.20
CA SER A 17 -29.96 17.48 -19.19
C SER A 17 -29.73 17.03 -17.74
N VAL A 18 -30.26 15.87 -17.39
CA VAL A 18 -29.97 15.19 -16.13
C VAL A 18 -28.48 14.88 -16.14
N LYS A 19 -27.72 15.59 -15.29
CA LYS A 19 -26.29 15.34 -15.10
C LYS A 19 -26.16 14.02 -14.34
N VAL A 20 -26.05 12.92 -15.09
CA VAL A 20 -25.70 11.61 -14.54
C VAL A 20 -24.38 11.78 -13.78
N ARG A 21 -24.42 11.60 -12.45
CA ARG A 21 -23.22 11.59 -11.62
C ARG A 21 -22.37 10.42 -12.09
N SER A 22 -21.12 10.68 -12.48
CA SER A 22 -20.17 9.62 -12.78
C SER A 22 -19.99 8.75 -11.54
N PRO A 23 -19.73 7.44 -11.67
CA PRO A 23 -19.37 6.61 -10.53
C PRO A 23 -18.15 7.23 -9.86
N SER A 24 -18.18 7.34 -8.53
CA SER A 24 -17.04 7.80 -7.73
C SER A 24 -15.77 7.09 -8.19
N SER A 25 -14.74 7.86 -8.53
CA SER A 25 -13.40 7.30 -8.74
C SER A 25 -13.03 6.52 -7.47
N ILE A 26 -12.85 5.21 -7.58
CA ILE A 26 -12.30 4.39 -6.50
C ILE A 26 -10.96 5.03 -6.13
N LEU A 27 -10.80 5.45 -4.87
CA LEU A 27 -9.54 6.03 -4.43
C LEU A 27 -8.53 4.88 -4.37
N MET A 28 -7.47 5.01 -5.15
CA MET A 28 -6.41 4.02 -5.23
C MET A 28 -5.22 4.52 -4.40
N THR A 29 -4.76 3.69 -3.48
CA THR A 29 -3.71 4.02 -2.52
C THR A 29 -2.47 3.19 -2.81
N HIS A 30 -1.29 3.80 -2.77
CA HIS A 30 -0.03 3.05 -2.82
C HIS A 30 0.36 2.57 -1.43
N VAL A 31 0.63 1.27 -1.30
CA VAL A 31 1.11 0.62 -0.08
C VAL A 31 2.42 -0.09 -0.37
N PHE A 32 3.40 0.09 0.51
CA PHE A 32 4.68 -0.59 0.50
C PHE A 32 4.69 -1.71 1.53
N VAL A 33 4.96 -2.93 1.06
CA VAL A 33 5.06 -4.12 1.90
C VAL A 33 6.52 -4.62 1.92
N TYR A 34 7.04 -4.87 3.12
CA TYR A 34 8.42 -5.32 3.33
C TYR A 34 8.53 -6.71 3.96
N GLY A 35 7.44 -7.21 4.55
CA GLY A 35 7.40 -8.42 5.35
C GLY A 35 6.58 -9.55 4.72
N THR A 36 5.70 -10.15 5.52
CA THR A 36 4.98 -11.38 5.18
C THR A 36 3.98 -11.26 4.03
N LEU A 37 3.63 -10.04 3.63
CA LEU A 37 2.70 -9.74 2.53
C LEU A 37 3.39 -9.67 1.16
N LYS A 38 4.72 -9.70 1.08
CA LYS A 38 5.45 -9.69 -0.20
C LYS A 38 5.19 -10.97 -1.01
N LYS A 39 5.42 -10.94 -2.34
CA LYS A 39 5.39 -12.15 -3.17
C LYS A 39 6.27 -13.26 -2.60
N GLY A 40 5.75 -14.48 -2.63
CA GLY A 40 6.43 -15.66 -2.10
C GLY A 40 6.48 -15.73 -0.56
N GLN A 41 5.92 -14.75 0.15
CA GLN A 41 5.87 -14.76 1.61
C GLN A 41 4.54 -15.31 2.15
N PRO A 42 4.49 -15.75 3.43
CA PRO A 42 3.39 -16.55 3.97
C PRO A 42 1.99 -15.93 3.87
N ASN A 43 1.86 -14.60 3.94
CA ASN A 43 0.56 -13.92 3.90
C ASN A 43 0.24 -13.33 2.52
N TYR A 44 1.05 -13.58 1.49
CA TYR A 44 0.84 -13.02 0.15
C TYR A 44 -0.54 -13.33 -0.43
N PHE A 45 -1.08 -14.53 -0.13
CA PHE A 45 -2.40 -14.93 -0.61
C PHE A 45 -3.52 -13.97 -0.17
N ARG A 46 -3.37 -13.25 0.95
CA ARG A 46 -4.33 -12.24 1.41
C ARG A 46 -4.40 -11.03 0.46
N MET A 47 -3.30 -10.71 -0.22
CA MET A 47 -3.21 -9.66 -1.24
C MET A 47 -3.92 -10.06 -2.56
N LEU A 48 -4.13 -11.36 -2.80
CA LEU A 48 -4.76 -11.90 -4.00
C LEU A 48 -6.26 -12.19 -3.84
N ASP A 49 -6.73 -12.23 -2.59
CA ASP A 49 -8.11 -12.57 -2.28
C ASP A 49 -9.05 -11.41 -2.60
N ALA A 50 -9.90 -11.59 -3.61
CA ALA A 50 -10.85 -10.60 -4.06
C ALA A 50 -11.90 -10.24 -2.99
N ALA A 51 -12.11 -11.09 -1.96
CA ALA A 51 -12.96 -10.75 -0.83
C ALA A 51 -12.37 -9.64 0.05
N ASN A 52 -11.04 -9.48 0.04
CA ASN A 52 -10.35 -8.44 0.80
C ASN A 52 -10.31 -7.11 0.03
N GLY A 53 -10.57 -7.10 -1.28
CA GLY A 53 -10.50 -5.92 -2.15
C GLY A 53 -9.54 -6.12 -3.32
N LYS A 54 -9.19 -5.05 -4.03
CA LYS A 54 -8.25 -5.09 -5.16
C LYS A 54 -6.84 -4.68 -4.72
N SER A 55 -5.86 -5.43 -5.20
CA SER A 55 -4.44 -5.13 -5.05
C SER A 55 -3.71 -5.43 -6.36
N GLU A 56 -2.88 -4.49 -6.80
CA GLU A 56 -2.10 -4.58 -8.03
C GLU A 56 -0.63 -4.32 -7.72
N PHE A 57 0.23 -5.27 -8.05
CA PHE A 57 1.67 -5.09 -7.91
C PHE A 57 2.17 -4.05 -8.92
N LEU A 58 2.86 -3.03 -8.43
CA LEU A 58 3.41 -1.96 -9.26
C LEU A 58 4.91 -2.08 -9.47
N GLY A 59 5.66 -2.64 -8.52
CA GLY A 59 7.11 -2.66 -8.62
C GLY A 59 7.85 -2.94 -7.32
N SER A 60 9.17 -2.96 -7.40
CA SER A 60 10.07 -3.12 -6.25
C SER A 60 10.69 -1.77 -5.86
N ALA A 61 10.94 -1.58 -4.57
CA ALA A 61 11.49 -0.34 -4.04
C ALA A 61 12.31 -0.55 -2.77
N LEU A 62 13.11 0.48 -2.42
CA LEU A 62 13.77 0.60 -1.12
C LEU A 62 13.26 1.82 -0.38
N THR A 63 13.17 1.75 0.94
CA THR A 63 13.00 2.98 1.74
C THR A 63 14.15 3.95 1.47
N VAL A 64 13.86 5.25 1.38
CA VAL A 64 14.91 6.28 1.30
C VAL A 64 15.62 6.39 2.65
N GLU A 65 14.83 6.56 3.70
CA GLU A 65 15.30 6.53 5.09
C GLU A 65 15.67 5.11 5.52
N LYS A 66 16.60 5.00 6.47
CA LYS A 66 16.91 3.73 7.12
C LYS A 66 15.92 3.44 8.25
N PHE A 67 15.54 2.19 8.40
CA PHE A 67 14.76 1.72 9.55
C PHE A 67 15.34 0.42 10.13
N PRO A 68 15.23 0.20 11.45
CA PRO A 68 15.44 -1.12 12.03
C PRO A 68 14.30 -2.04 11.59
N LEU A 69 14.59 -2.98 10.70
CA LEU A 69 13.72 -4.12 10.43
C LEU A 69 14.25 -5.32 11.21
N VAL A 70 13.49 -5.76 12.19
CA VAL A 70 13.88 -6.85 13.11
C VAL A 70 12.89 -8.00 13.00
N ILE A 71 13.34 -9.22 13.28
CA ILE A 71 12.45 -10.38 13.46
C ILE A 71 12.33 -10.61 14.95
N ALA A 72 11.09 -10.55 15.48
CA ALA A 72 10.87 -10.56 16.92
C ALA A 72 9.62 -11.35 17.34
N GLY A 73 9.55 -11.60 18.66
CA GLY A 73 8.49 -12.37 19.30
C GLY A 73 8.54 -13.87 19.02
N LYS A 74 7.64 -14.63 19.65
CA LYS A 74 7.59 -16.10 19.54
C LYS A 74 7.14 -16.63 18.16
N TYR A 75 6.63 -15.75 17.29
CA TYR A 75 6.02 -16.13 16.02
C TYR A 75 6.87 -15.76 14.79
N GLY A 76 8.12 -15.30 15.00
CA GLY A 76 9.02 -14.94 13.90
C GLY A 76 8.49 -13.83 12.99
N ILE A 77 7.84 -12.82 13.58
CA ILE A 77 7.19 -11.73 12.82
C ILE A 77 8.22 -10.65 12.49
N PRO A 78 8.27 -10.15 11.24
CA PRO A 78 9.07 -8.98 10.90
C PRO A 78 8.41 -7.70 11.38
N PHE A 79 9.16 -6.86 12.09
CA PHE A 79 8.74 -5.53 12.54
C PHE A 79 9.69 -4.46 12.00
N MET A 80 9.18 -3.51 11.23
CA MET A 80 9.89 -2.26 10.95
C MET A 80 9.61 -1.25 12.06
N LEU A 81 10.62 -0.99 12.89
CA LEU A 81 10.51 -0.04 13.99
C LEU A 81 10.55 1.38 13.42
N ASN A 82 9.67 2.25 13.90
CA ASN A 82 9.62 3.66 13.49
C ASN A 82 10.73 4.48 14.16
N ILE A 83 11.97 4.14 13.86
CA ILE A 83 13.19 4.80 14.34
C ILE A 83 14.00 5.22 13.10
N PRO A 84 13.57 6.28 12.39
CA PRO A 84 14.20 6.69 11.15
C PRO A 84 15.69 7.02 11.36
N GLY A 85 16.52 6.66 10.38
CA GLY A 85 17.96 6.86 10.39
C GLY A 85 18.77 5.71 10.99
N GLN A 86 18.13 4.71 11.62
CA GLN A 86 18.78 3.52 12.16
C GLN A 86 18.55 2.28 11.28
N GLY A 87 19.37 1.24 11.45
CA GLY A 87 19.23 -0.01 10.69
C GLY A 87 19.66 0.14 9.22
N HIS A 88 18.81 -0.33 8.30
CA HIS A 88 19.10 -0.40 6.86
C HIS A 88 18.01 0.26 6.04
N ARG A 89 18.31 0.49 4.77
CA ARG A 89 17.26 0.77 3.78
C ARG A 89 16.53 -0.54 3.51
N VAL A 90 15.21 -0.55 3.70
CA VAL A 90 14.43 -1.78 3.67
C VAL A 90 13.91 -2.02 2.25
N HIS A 91 14.14 -3.22 1.74
CA HIS A 91 13.64 -3.71 0.46
C HIS A 91 12.20 -4.20 0.57
N GLY A 92 11.38 -3.83 -0.41
CA GLY A 92 10.00 -4.28 -0.47
C GLY A 92 9.34 -4.03 -1.81
N GLU A 93 8.03 -4.13 -1.80
CA GLU A 93 7.17 -4.10 -2.98
C GLU A 93 6.10 -3.03 -2.84
N ILE A 94 5.82 -2.31 -3.93
CA ILE A 94 4.76 -1.31 -4.00
C ILE A 94 3.52 -1.95 -4.65
N TYR A 95 2.38 -1.78 -3.99
CA TYR A 95 1.07 -2.19 -4.48
C TYR A 95 0.14 -0.99 -4.59
N ARG A 96 -0.71 -0.99 -5.61
CA ARG A 96 -1.88 -0.12 -5.71
C ARG A 96 -3.09 -0.90 -5.18
N VAL A 97 -3.73 -0.36 -4.15
CA VAL A 97 -4.86 -1.00 -3.48
C VAL A 97 -6.08 -0.10 -3.47
N ASP A 98 -7.27 -0.69 -3.51
CA ASP A 98 -8.51 0.06 -3.28
C ASP A 98 -8.79 0.26 -1.78
N ASP A 99 -9.78 1.09 -1.47
CA ASP A 99 -10.16 1.40 -0.08
C ASP A 99 -10.58 0.15 0.73
N GLN A 100 -11.15 -0.87 0.07
CA GLN A 100 -11.55 -2.12 0.71
C GLN A 100 -10.31 -2.91 1.16
N MET A 101 -9.34 -3.08 0.26
CA MET A 101 -8.06 -3.73 0.57
C MET A 101 -7.27 -2.94 1.60
N LEU A 102 -7.26 -1.61 1.51
CA LEU A 102 -6.59 -0.77 2.50
C LEU A 102 -7.19 -0.95 3.90
N LYS A 103 -8.52 -0.99 4.01
CA LYS A 103 -9.20 -1.25 5.29
C LYS A 103 -8.90 -2.65 5.81
N PHE A 104 -8.93 -3.67 4.95
CA PHE A 104 -8.57 -5.03 5.33
C PHE A 104 -7.13 -5.09 5.89
N LEU A 105 -6.18 -4.41 5.25
CA LEU A 105 -4.79 -4.37 5.71
C LEU A 105 -4.65 -3.64 7.06
N ASP A 106 -5.36 -2.53 7.26
CA ASP A 106 -5.40 -1.83 8.55
C ASP A 106 -5.89 -2.78 9.68
N ASP A 107 -6.97 -3.52 9.43
CA ASP A 107 -7.52 -4.49 10.38
C ASP A 107 -6.56 -5.69 10.60
N PHE A 108 -5.97 -6.21 9.51
CA PHE A 108 -5.04 -7.34 9.55
C PHE A 108 -3.79 -7.01 10.36
N GLU A 109 -3.19 -5.85 10.14
CA GLU A 109 -2.01 -5.34 10.84
C GLU A 109 -2.36 -4.73 12.22
N SER A 110 -3.62 -4.84 12.65
CA SER A 110 -4.09 -4.40 13.97
C SER A 110 -3.78 -2.92 14.26
N VAL A 111 -3.97 -2.06 13.27
CA VAL A 111 -3.80 -0.61 13.38
C VAL A 111 -4.86 -0.01 14.32
N PRO A 112 -4.52 0.94 15.21
CA PRO A 112 -3.20 1.54 15.45
C PRO A 112 -2.39 0.86 16.57
N THR A 113 -2.80 -0.33 17.03
CA THR A 113 -2.26 -0.96 18.25
C THR A 113 -0.90 -1.62 18.03
N MET A 114 -0.81 -2.55 17.07
CA MET A 114 0.42 -3.30 16.77
C MET A 114 1.30 -2.55 15.77
N TYR A 115 0.69 -2.08 14.68
CA TYR A 115 1.31 -1.22 13.69
C TYR A 115 0.56 0.10 13.56
N GLN A 116 1.21 1.06 12.92
CA GLN A 116 0.64 2.33 12.49
C GLN A 116 0.89 2.49 10.99
N ARG A 117 -0.14 2.93 10.26
CA ARG A 117 -0.01 3.24 8.84
C ARG A 117 0.53 4.66 8.68
N VAL A 118 1.72 4.78 8.11
CA VAL A 118 2.40 6.08 7.92
C VAL A 118 2.92 6.21 6.48
N GLY A 119 3.06 7.44 6.00
CA GLY A 119 3.65 7.71 4.70
C GLY A 119 5.17 7.64 4.75
N VAL A 120 5.79 7.03 3.73
CA VAL A 120 7.24 6.97 3.57
C VAL A 120 7.67 7.30 2.14
N LYS A 121 8.89 7.81 2.01
CA LYS A 121 9.56 8.01 0.71
C LYS A 121 10.33 6.75 0.32
N LEU A 122 10.17 6.36 -0.93
CA LEU A 122 10.73 5.15 -1.49
C LEU A 122 11.52 5.48 -2.76
N GLU A 123 12.70 4.89 -2.91
CA GLU A 123 13.43 4.86 -4.16
C GLU A 123 12.93 3.66 -4.99
N VAL A 124 12.34 3.93 -6.15
CA VAL A 124 11.84 2.90 -7.06
C VAL A 124 13.02 2.14 -7.68
N LYS A 125 13.00 0.81 -7.62
CA LYS A 125 14.01 -0.03 -8.29
C LYS A 125 13.51 -0.56 -9.62
N GLU A 126 12.29 -1.07 -9.62
CA GLU A 126 11.61 -1.54 -10.82
C GLU A 126 10.16 -1.10 -10.76
N TRP A 127 9.57 -0.82 -11.93
CA TRP A 127 8.16 -0.47 -12.05
C TRP A 127 7.56 -1.16 -13.26
N VAL A 128 6.43 -1.85 -13.04
CA VAL A 128 5.68 -2.60 -14.04
C VAL A 128 4.21 -2.16 -14.10
N GLY A 129 3.75 -1.31 -13.18
CA GLY A 129 2.39 -0.81 -13.15
C GLY A 129 2.06 0.13 -14.31
N GLY A 130 0.88 -0.02 -14.92
CA GLY A 130 0.41 0.87 -15.98
C GLY A 130 -0.09 2.23 -15.47
N GLY A 131 0.07 3.27 -16.29
CA GLY A 131 -0.45 4.64 -16.07
C GLY A 131 0.41 5.72 -16.73
N GLU A 132 -0.17 6.91 -16.98
CA GLU A 132 0.51 8.03 -17.67
C GLU A 132 1.66 8.68 -16.87
N ALA A 133 1.86 8.26 -15.61
CA ALA A 133 2.88 8.80 -14.71
C ALA A 133 3.65 7.67 -13.98
N ALA A 134 4.09 6.65 -14.71
CA ALA A 134 4.95 5.61 -14.14
C ALA A 134 6.30 6.21 -13.68
N PRO A 135 6.69 6.07 -12.40
CA PRO A 135 7.98 6.55 -11.92
C PRO A 135 9.13 5.80 -12.60
N SER A 136 10.19 6.52 -12.93
CA SER A 136 11.41 5.93 -13.48
C SER A 136 12.21 5.22 -12.37
N PRO A 137 12.96 4.15 -12.68
CA PRO A 137 13.93 3.58 -11.74
C PRO A 137 14.88 4.66 -11.19
N GLY A 138 15.14 4.62 -9.88
CA GLY A 138 15.93 5.61 -9.13
C GLY A 138 15.16 6.86 -8.69
N SER A 139 13.93 7.08 -9.18
CA SER A 139 13.10 8.18 -8.72
C SER A 139 12.49 7.92 -7.34
N ILE A 140 12.09 9.01 -6.67
CA ILE A 140 11.44 8.94 -5.36
C ILE A 140 9.93 8.99 -5.53
N THR A 141 9.23 8.07 -4.88
CA THR A 141 7.76 8.06 -4.77
C THR A 141 7.34 7.97 -3.31
N GLU A 142 6.05 8.20 -3.04
CA GLU A 142 5.45 8.09 -1.71
C GLU A 142 4.43 6.94 -1.68
N ALA A 143 4.43 6.19 -0.58
CA ALA A 143 3.45 5.16 -0.30
C ALA A 143 3.25 5.02 1.21
N PHE A 144 2.14 4.40 1.61
CA PHE A 144 1.92 4.02 3.00
C PHE A 144 2.69 2.74 3.36
N VAL A 145 3.13 2.63 4.61
CA VAL A 145 3.72 1.43 5.17
C VAL A 145 3.20 1.20 6.59
N TYR A 146 3.16 -0.06 7.02
CA TYR A 146 2.87 -0.45 8.40
C TYR A 146 4.17 -0.56 9.20
N ASN A 147 4.50 0.47 9.97
CA ASN A 147 5.63 0.44 10.90
C ASN A 147 5.11 0.50 12.35
N THR A 148 5.99 0.30 13.33
CA THR A 148 5.55 0.26 14.73
C THR A 148 6.35 1.18 15.63
N THR A 149 5.63 1.89 16.50
CA THR A 149 6.13 2.59 17.68
C THR A 149 5.87 1.79 18.97
N THR A 150 5.18 0.65 18.86
CA THR A 150 4.75 -0.20 19.97
C THR A 150 5.60 -1.49 19.99
N TYR A 151 6.78 -1.42 20.60
CA TYR A 151 7.74 -2.53 20.65
C TYR A 151 8.38 -2.70 22.03
N GLN A 152 8.97 -3.86 22.29
CA GLN A 152 9.69 -4.10 23.54
C GLN A 152 11.02 -3.31 23.57
N PRO A 153 11.49 -2.85 24.76
CA PRO A 153 12.68 -2.01 24.86
C PRO A 153 13.97 -2.62 24.31
N ASP A 154 14.06 -3.93 24.22
CA ASP A 154 15.21 -4.68 23.72
C ASP A 154 15.21 -4.83 22.18
N TRP A 155 14.06 -4.66 21.52
CA TRP A 155 13.93 -4.84 20.07
C TRP A 155 14.84 -3.95 19.22
N PRO A 156 15.07 -2.67 19.55
CA PRO A 156 16.02 -1.82 18.82
C PRO A 156 17.46 -2.36 18.79
N SER A 157 17.82 -3.26 19.71
CA SER A 157 19.15 -3.89 19.76
C SER A 157 19.23 -5.23 19.02
N LEU A 158 18.11 -5.74 18.49
CA LEU A 158 18.09 -6.97 17.71
C LEU A 158 18.82 -6.80 16.37
N ARG A 159 19.22 -7.93 15.77
CA ARG A 159 19.78 -7.95 14.42
C ARG A 159 18.82 -7.28 13.44
N CYS A 160 19.31 -6.27 12.74
CA CYS A 160 18.58 -5.61 11.66
C CYS A 160 18.77 -6.37 10.34
N PHE A 161 17.72 -6.37 9.52
CA PHE A 161 17.70 -6.93 8.18
C PHE A 161 17.40 -5.81 7.17
N ASP A 162 17.89 -5.95 5.95
CA ASP A 162 17.55 -5.08 4.82
C ASP A 162 16.39 -5.67 3.99
N SER A 163 16.21 -6.99 4.01
CA SER A 163 15.08 -7.69 3.40
C SER A 163 14.62 -8.85 4.29
N TYR A 164 13.32 -8.93 4.53
CA TYR A 164 12.71 -10.08 5.20
C TYR A 164 12.43 -11.22 4.22
N ASP A 165 12.71 -12.45 4.66
CA ASP A 165 12.26 -13.68 4.02
C ASP A 165 11.93 -14.72 5.09
N ALA A 166 10.67 -15.12 5.25
CA ALA A 166 10.22 -16.10 6.25
C ALA A 166 10.93 -17.46 6.16
N PHE A 167 11.51 -17.77 5.01
CA PHE A 167 12.21 -19.03 4.74
C PHE A 167 13.74 -18.87 4.71
N GLY A 168 14.23 -17.69 5.11
CA GLY A 168 15.65 -17.36 5.16
C GLY A 168 16.41 -18.09 6.26
N ASP A 169 17.74 -18.02 6.19
CA ASP A 169 18.68 -18.66 7.12
C ASP A 169 18.88 -17.92 8.44
N HIS A 170 17.91 -17.08 8.85
CA HIS A 170 17.99 -16.26 10.06
C HIS A 170 17.58 -17.01 11.35
N GLY A 171 17.19 -18.28 11.25
CA GLY A 171 16.90 -19.14 12.41
C GLY A 171 15.57 -18.87 13.12
N PHE A 172 14.69 -18.04 12.54
CA PHE A 172 13.35 -17.80 13.06
C PHE A 172 12.32 -18.46 12.15
N LYS A 173 11.44 -19.28 12.71
CA LYS A 173 10.32 -19.85 11.96
C LYS A 173 9.11 -18.93 12.08
N TYR A 174 8.58 -18.47 10.95
CA TYR A 174 7.31 -17.75 10.94
C TYR A 174 6.16 -18.68 11.38
N THR A 175 5.30 -18.18 12.26
CA THR A 175 4.08 -18.88 12.71
C THR A 175 2.84 -18.16 12.19
N TYR A 176 1.99 -18.90 11.48
CA TYR A 176 0.73 -18.39 10.93
C TYR A 176 -0.18 -17.89 12.05
N ARG A 177 -1.02 -16.90 11.76
CA ARG A 177 -1.89 -16.28 12.78
C ARG A 177 -2.88 -17.28 13.37
N GLU A 178 -3.30 -18.24 12.55
CA GLU A 178 -4.24 -19.32 12.84
C GLU A 178 -3.64 -20.39 13.76
N GLU A 179 -2.31 -20.45 13.88
CA GLU A 179 -1.56 -21.41 14.70
C GLU A 179 -1.11 -20.82 16.05
N ARG A 180 -1.49 -19.57 16.34
CA ARG A 180 -1.06 -18.85 17.55
C ARG A 180 -1.99 -19.18 18.72
N ASP A 181 -1.39 -19.54 19.86
CA ASP A 181 -2.08 -19.64 21.15
C ASP A 181 -2.71 -18.31 21.61
#